data_AF-A0A0M8ZYB9-F1
#
_entry.id   AF-A0A0M8ZYB9-F1
#
_cell.length_a   1.000
_cell.length_b   1.000
_cell.length_c   1.000
_cell.angle_alpha   90.00
_cell.angle_beta   90.00
_cell.angle_gamma   90.00
#
_symmetry.space_group_name_H-M   'P 1'
#
loop_
_entity.id
_entity.type
_entity.pdbx_description
1 polymer ?
#
loop_
_entity_poly.entity_id
_entity_poly.type
_entity_poly.pdbx_seq_one_letter_code
_entity_poly.pdbx_strand_id
1 'polypeptide(L)'
;MHPVCKDKFRHQTRNLEVEGNRIQKLLASEYSDFSDAILVESPFAETTRNGRGIRQVSLGLTPSKLIVAADVFRGNSRFFCPRTVDPSIESFELISLYPLRCVSLSVFNRRRRKTLKAR
;
A
#
# COMPACT_ATOMS: atom_id res chain seq x y z
N MET A 1 41.69 19.65 -0.26
CA MET A 1 40.83 18.87 0.64
C MET A 1 39.39 19.30 0.39
N HIS A 2 38.55 18.41 -0.14
CA HIS A 2 37.13 18.70 -0.39
C HIS A 2 36.28 18.19 0.78
N PRO A 3 35.32 18.98 1.32
CA PRO A 3 34.35 18.44 2.25
C PRO A 3 33.24 17.74 1.47
N VAL A 4 33.02 16.45 1.78
CA VAL A 4 31.90 15.66 1.27
C VAL A 4 30.64 16.07 2.04
N CYS A 5 29.69 16.70 1.36
CA CYS A 5 28.38 17.02 1.90
C CYS A 5 27.56 15.73 2.07
N LYS A 6 27.50 15.20 3.29
CA LYS A 6 26.58 14.13 3.69
C LYS A 6 25.55 14.73 4.64
N ASP A 7 24.38 15.12 4.13
CA ASP A 7 23.12 15.11 4.89
C ASP A 7 21.95 15.63 4.04
N LYS A 8 21.42 14.79 3.15
CA LYS A 8 20.13 15.06 2.48
C LYS A 8 19.14 13.89 2.47
N PHE A 9 19.49 12.72 3.02
CA PHE A 9 18.65 11.53 2.95
C PHE A 9 17.62 11.37 4.09
N ARG A 10 17.73 12.12 5.19
CA ARG A 10 16.84 11.93 6.36
C ARG A 10 15.51 12.68 6.29
N HIS A 11 15.38 13.70 5.44
CA HIS A 11 14.14 14.48 5.34
C HIS A 11 13.18 14.01 4.25
N GLN A 12 13.64 13.17 3.32
CA GLN A 12 12.81 12.69 2.20
C GLN A 12 11.91 11.50 2.61
N THR A 13 12.33 10.71 3.58
CA THR A 13 11.62 9.49 4.02
C THR A 13 10.29 9.79 4.69
N ARG A 14 10.19 10.89 5.46
CA ARG A 14 8.96 11.24 6.19
C ARG A 14 7.79 11.66 5.30
N ASN A 15 8.05 12.25 4.12
CA ASN A 15 6.98 12.62 3.19
C ASN A 15 6.48 11.42 2.37
N LEU A 16 7.36 10.46 2.07
CA LEU A 16 6.98 9.19 1.42
C LEU A 16 6.09 8.32 2.32
N GLU A 17 6.31 8.34 3.63
CA GLU A 17 5.47 7.62 4.60
C GLU A 17 4.02 8.13 4.65
N VAL A 18 3.76 9.39 4.29
CA VAL A 18 2.40 9.96 4.29
C VAL A 18 1.58 9.50 3.08
N GLU A 19 2.24 9.19 1.97
CA GLU A 19 1.61 8.68 0.74
C GLU A 19 1.52 7.15 0.68
N GLY A 20 2.28 6.43 1.52
CA GLY A 20 2.41 4.98 1.48
C GLY A 20 1.29 4.18 2.17
N ASN A 21 0.39 4.85 2.89
CA ASN A 21 -0.57 4.20 3.81
C ASN A 21 -2.03 4.50 3.43
N ARG A 22 -2.31 4.71 2.14
CA ARG A 22 -3.63 5.16 1.66
C ARG A 22 -4.69 4.10 1.86
N ILE A 23 -4.34 2.82 1.69
CA ILE A 23 -5.25 1.71 2.00
C ILE A 23 -5.56 1.69 3.49
N GLN A 24 -4.56 1.88 4.36
CA GLN A 24 -4.80 1.93 5.80
C GLN A 24 -5.75 3.07 6.19
N LYS A 25 -5.54 4.27 5.63
CA LYS A 25 -6.42 5.43 5.85
C LYS A 25 -7.84 5.18 5.35
N LEU A 26 -7.97 4.61 4.15
CA LEU A 26 -9.27 4.27 3.55
C LEU A 26 -10.04 3.29 4.44
N LEU A 27 -9.39 2.21 4.88
CA LEU A 27 -10.03 1.21 5.73
C LEU A 27 -10.41 1.80 7.09
N ALA A 28 -9.57 2.62 7.70
CA ALA A 28 -9.91 3.27 8.98
C ALA A 28 -11.08 4.26 8.87
N SER A 29 -11.25 4.91 7.71
CA SER A 29 -12.30 5.91 7.48
C SER A 29 -13.64 5.28 7.10
N GLU A 30 -13.66 4.33 6.16
CA GLU A 30 -14.89 3.81 5.55
C GLU A 30 -15.21 2.37 5.95
N TYR A 31 -14.21 1.61 6.43
CA TYR A 31 -14.32 0.19 6.71
C TYR A 31 -13.75 -0.14 8.10
N SER A 32 -14.20 0.57 9.13
CA SER A 32 -13.68 0.45 10.49
C SER A 32 -13.74 -0.96 11.08
N ASP A 33 -14.66 -1.79 10.57
CA ASP A 33 -14.82 -3.20 10.97
C ASP A 33 -13.75 -4.12 10.36
N PHE A 34 -12.87 -3.59 9.52
CA PHE A 34 -11.76 -4.34 8.93
C PHE A 34 -10.68 -4.64 9.98
N SER A 35 -10.61 -5.90 10.41
CA SER A 35 -9.73 -6.34 11.50
C SER A 35 -8.30 -6.70 11.09
N ASP A 36 -8.05 -6.95 9.81
CA ASP A 36 -6.78 -7.52 9.37
C ASP A 36 -5.69 -6.44 9.31
N ALA A 37 -4.50 -6.75 9.87
CA ALA A 37 -3.35 -5.88 9.74
C ALA A 37 -2.81 -5.87 8.29
N ILE A 38 -2.53 -4.69 7.78
CA ILE A 38 -1.82 -4.52 6.50
C ILE A 38 -0.34 -4.82 6.74
N LEU A 39 0.17 -5.85 6.07
CA LEU A 39 1.57 -6.28 6.13
C LEU A 39 2.46 -5.46 5.19
N VAL A 40 1.93 -5.17 3.99
CA VAL A 40 2.63 -4.44 2.93
C VAL A 40 1.61 -3.61 2.16
N GLU A 41 1.96 -2.36 1.87
CA GLU A 41 1.25 -1.52 0.91
C GLU A 41 2.25 -1.06 -0.15
N SER A 42 1.82 -1.04 -1.42
CA SER A 42 2.69 -0.61 -2.52
C SER A 42 1.90 0.01 -3.66
N PRO A 43 2.31 1.19 -4.17
CA PRO A 43 1.69 1.82 -5.32
C PRO A 43 2.23 1.23 -6.64
N PHE A 44 1.34 1.08 -7.61
CA PHE A 44 1.58 0.57 -8.95
C PHE A 44 0.87 1.45 -9.99
N ALA A 45 1.42 1.46 -11.20
CA ALA A 45 0.72 2.00 -12.35
C ALA A 45 -0.05 0.88 -13.06
N GLU A 46 -1.36 1.02 -13.16
CA GLU A 46 -2.15 0.19 -14.05
C GLU A 46 -1.86 0.60 -15.50
N THR A 47 -1.51 -0.37 -16.33
CA THR A 47 -1.19 -0.13 -17.74
C THR A 47 -2.02 -1.06 -18.62
N THR A 48 -2.33 -0.56 -19.81
CA THR A 48 -2.84 -1.38 -20.90
C THR A 48 -1.77 -2.36 -21.38
N ARG A 49 -2.16 -3.34 -22.19
CA ARG A 49 -1.23 -4.36 -22.73
C ARG A 49 -0.03 -3.79 -23.51
N ASN A 50 -0.14 -2.58 -24.08
CA ASN A 50 0.95 -1.92 -24.80
C ASN A 50 1.77 -0.95 -23.92
N GLY A 51 1.56 -0.97 -22.59
CA GLY A 51 2.30 -0.16 -21.64
C GLY A 51 1.77 1.27 -21.46
N ARG A 52 0.65 1.65 -22.11
CA ARG A 52 0.03 2.96 -21.85
C ARG A 52 -0.61 2.97 -20.47
N GLY A 53 -0.23 3.96 -19.64
CA GLY A 53 -0.79 4.16 -18.30
C GLY A 53 -2.30 4.45 -18.32
N ILE A 54 -3.00 3.83 -17.38
CA ILE A 54 -4.43 3.98 -17.15
C ILE A 54 -4.66 4.82 -15.89
N ARG A 55 -4.13 4.36 -14.74
CA ARG A 55 -4.26 5.04 -13.44
C ARG A 55 -3.24 4.50 -12.43
N GLN A 56 -3.15 5.16 -11.29
CA GLN A 56 -2.43 4.63 -10.13
C GLN A 56 -3.34 3.69 -9.32
N VAL A 57 -2.78 2.58 -8.87
CA VAL A 57 -3.44 1.55 -8.05
C VAL A 57 -2.53 1.26 -6.87
N SER A 58 -3.05 1.15 -5.66
CA SER A 58 -2.30 0.61 -4.53
C SER A 58 -2.73 -0.82 -4.26
N LEU A 59 -1.73 -1.68 -4.02
CA LEU A 59 -1.92 -3.05 -3.58
C LEU A 59 -1.62 -3.14 -2.09
N GLY A 60 -2.52 -3.76 -1.34
CA GLY A 60 -2.35 -4.03 0.09
C GLY A 60 -2.34 -5.53 0.34
N LEU A 61 -1.38 -6.03 1.11
CA LEU A 61 -1.32 -7.43 1.51
C LEU A 61 -1.65 -7.55 2.99
N THR A 62 -2.57 -8.44 3.32
CA THR A 62 -2.87 -8.84 4.71
C THR A 62 -2.61 -10.34 4.87
N PRO A 63 -2.64 -10.90 6.09
CA PRO A 63 -2.49 -12.33 6.29
C PRO A 63 -3.52 -13.19 5.54
N SER A 64 -4.71 -12.64 5.25
CA SER A 64 -5.83 -13.40 4.68
C SER A 64 -6.43 -12.84 3.39
N LYS A 65 -6.02 -11.64 2.95
CA LYS A 65 -6.59 -10.94 1.78
C LYS A 65 -5.55 -10.14 1.01
N LEU A 66 -5.67 -10.12 -0.30
CA LEU A 66 -5.06 -9.14 -1.20
C LEU A 66 -6.07 -8.03 -1.47
N ILE A 67 -5.67 -6.79 -1.23
CA ILE A 67 -6.47 -5.58 -1.37
C ILE A 67 -6.00 -4.84 -2.62
N VAL A 68 -6.94 -4.38 -3.42
CA VAL A 68 -6.70 -3.50 -4.57
C VAL A 68 -7.55 -2.26 -4.40
N ALA A 69 -6.92 -1.09 -4.39
CA ALA A 69 -7.59 0.20 -4.30
C ALA A 69 -6.97 1.17 -5.32
N ALA A 70 -7.74 2.13 -5.82
CA ALA A 70 -7.29 3.00 -6.90
C ALA A 70 -7.96 4.36 -6.86
N ASP A 71 -7.33 5.34 -7.51
CA ASP A 71 -7.92 6.65 -7.73
C ASP A 71 -9.01 6.58 -8.80
N VAL A 72 -10.23 7.00 -8.45
CA VAL A 72 -11.42 7.02 -9.30
C VAL A 72 -11.83 8.47 -9.52
N PHE A 73 -11.39 9.04 -10.64
CA PHE A 73 -11.76 10.40 -11.04
C PHE A 73 -13.13 10.40 -11.69
N ARG A 74 -14.15 10.87 -10.98
CA ARG A 74 -15.48 11.14 -11.54
C ARG A 74 -15.40 12.48 -12.27
N GLY A 75 -15.80 12.54 -13.55
CA GLY A 75 -15.62 13.72 -14.41
C GLY A 75 -16.42 14.99 -14.04
N ASN A 76 -16.94 15.10 -12.82
CA ASN A 76 -17.70 16.27 -12.36
C ASN A 76 -16.76 17.27 -11.66
N SER A 77 -16.68 18.50 -12.14
CA SER A 77 -15.76 19.52 -11.63
C SER A 77 -16.13 20.15 -10.27
N ARG A 78 -17.11 19.60 -9.55
CA ARG A 78 -17.65 20.18 -8.30
C ARG A 78 -17.41 19.29 -7.07
N PHE A 79 -16.23 18.68 -6.96
CA PHE A 79 -15.87 17.93 -5.75
C PHE A 79 -15.38 18.90 -4.67
N PHE A 80 -16.07 18.89 -3.54
CA PHE A 80 -15.65 19.55 -2.31
C PHE A 80 -15.29 18.44 -1.33
N CYS A 81 -13.99 18.27 -1.05
CA CYS A 81 -13.53 17.33 -0.04
C CYS A 81 -14.12 17.73 1.33
N PRO A 82 -14.95 16.89 1.96
CA PRO A 82 -15.46 17.17 3.30
C PRO A 82 -14.29 17.34 4.27
N ARG A 83 -14.39 18.28 5.22
CA ARG A 83 -13.31 18.55 6.21
C ARG A 83 -13.00 17.35 7.11
N THR A 84 -13.88 16.36 7.15
CA THR A 84 -13.77 15.14 7.95
C THR A 84 -13.02 14.01 7.25
N VAL A 85 -12.73 14.15 5.95
CA VAL A 85 -12.08 13.13 5.13
C VAL A 85 -10.64 13.57 4.83
N ASP A 86 -9.70 12.63 4.91
CA ASP A 86 -8.31 12.89 4.54
C ASP A 86 -8.25 13.13 3.01
N PRO A 87 -7.72 14.30 2.54
CA PRO A 87 -7.67 14.62 1.11
C PRO A 87 -6.91 13.59 0.27
N SER A 88 -6.00 12.83 0.87
CA SER A 88 -5.22 11.77 0.20
C SER A 88 -6.06 10.55 -0.18
N ILE A 89 -7.25 10.39 0.40
CA ILE A 89 -8.17 9.28 0.09
C ILE A 89 -9.50 9.73 -0.51
N GLU A 90 -9.72 11.02 -0.75
CA GLU A 90 -11.01 11.56 -1.23
C GLU A 90 -11.51 10.86 -2.51
N SER A 91 -10.60 10.65 -3.47
CA SER A 91 -10.90 9.96 -4.73
C SER A 91 -10.43 8.51 -4.75
N PHE A 92 -9.99 7.98 -3.60
CA PHE A 92 -9.37 6.68 -3.50
C PHE A 92 -10.40 5.64 -3.09
N GLU A 93 -10.76 4.74 -4.00
CA GLU A 93 -11.81 3.75 -3.77
C GLU A 93 -11.24 2.34 -3.67
N LEU A 94 -11.86 1.52 -2.81
CA LEU A 94 -11.59 0.09 -2.73
C LEU A 94 -12.16 -0.61 -3.95
N ILE A 95 -11.31 -1.19 -4.80
CA ILE A 95 -11.72 -1.82 -6.06
C ILE A 95 -12.04 -3.30 -5.87
N SER A 96 -11.20 -4.04 -5.14
CA SER A 96 -11.42 -5.47 -4.93
C SER A 96 -10.66 -6.02 -3.72
N LEU A 97 -11.21 -7.10 -3.16
CA LEU A 97 -10.63 -7.88 -2.07
C LEU A 97 -10.61 -9.35 -2.47
N TYR A 98 -9.43 -9.96 -2.51
CA TYR A 98 -9.27 -11.37 -2.85
C TYR A 98 -8.83 -12.16 -1.61
N PRO A 99 -9.54 -13.23 -1.23
CA PRO A 99 -9.09 -14.08 -0.14
C PRO A 99 -7.78 -14.79 -0.51
N LEU A 100 -6.86 -14.85 0.44
CA LEU A 100 -5.56 -15.52 0.33
C LEU A 100 -5.48 -16.69 1.29
N ARG A 101 -4.80 -17.74 0.85
CA ARG A 101 -4.34 -18.84 1.71
C ARG A 101 -2.84 -18.75 1.82
N CYS A 102 -2.36 -18.35 2.99
CA CYS A 102 -0.93 -18.29 3.28
C CYS A 102 -0.47 -19.60 3.92
N VAL A 103 0.74 -20.04 3.58
CA VAL A 103 1.41 -21.16 4.24
C VAL A 103 2.44 -20.59 5.21
N SER A 104 2.45 -21.06 6.46
CA SER A 104 3.39 -20.58 7.45
C SER A 104 4.74 -21.27 7.24
N LEU A 105 5.75 -20.51 6.81
CA LEU A 105 7.11 -21.01 6.65
C LEU A 105 7.95 -20.63 7.87
N SER A 106 8.47 -21.65 8.55
CA SER A 106 9.40 -21.50 9.66
C SER A 106 10.82 -21.87 9.21
N VAL A 107 11.78 -20.97 9.40
CA VAL A 107 13.20 -21.24 9.11
C VAL A 107 13.91 -21.63 10.40
N PHE A 108 14.46 -22.84 10.44
CA PHE A 108 15.23 -23.36 11.56
C PHE A 108 16.72 -23.39 11.22
N ASN A 109 17.56 -22.96 12.15
CA ASN A 109 19.00 -23.09 12.01
C ASN A 109 19.51 -24.31 12.80
N ARG A 110 20.18 -25.25 12.13
CA ARG A 110 20.83 -26.41 12.76
C ARG A 110 22.29 -26.47 12.36
N ARG A 111 23.18 -26.11 13.30
CA ARG A 111 24.64 -25.98 13.10
C ARG A 111 24.97 -25.03 11.94
N ARG A 112 25.29 -25.57 10.76
CA ARG A 112 25.64 -24.81 9.54
C ARG A 112 24.54 -24.82 8.47
N ARG A 113 23.41 -25.52 8.69
CA ARG A 113 22.33 -25.65 7.70
C ARG A 113 21.08 -24.91 8.15
N LYS A 114 20.49 -24.13 7.23
CA LYS A 114 19.14 -23.56 7.38
C LYS A 114 18.14 -24.53 6.77
N THR A 115 17.10 -24.90 7.52
CA THR A 115 16.02 -25.79 7.08
C THR A 115 14.71 -25.02 7.08
N LEU A 116 13.93 -25.12 6.02
CA LEU A 116 12.59 -24.57 5.91
C LEU A 116 11.56 -25.65 6.28
N LYS A 117 10.58 -25.28 7.10
CA LYS A 117 9.42 -26.13 7.42
C LYS A 117 8.16 -25.34 7.11
N ALA A 118 7.30 -25.91 6.27
CA ALA A 118 5.96 -25.41 6.03
C ALA A 118 4.98 -26.01 7.04
N ARG A 119 4.00 -25.21 7.47
CA ARG A 119 2.80 -25.62 8.22
C ARG A 119 1.56 -25.10 7.52
#